data_AF-A0A5C7LJ27-F1
#
_entry.id   AF-A0A5C7LJ27-F1
#
_cell.length_a   1.000
_cell.length_b   1.000
_cell.length_c   1.000
_cell.angle_alpha   90.00
_cell.angle_beta   90.00
_cell.angle_gamma   90.00
#
_symmetry.space_group_name_H-M   'P 1'
#
loop_
_entity.id
_entity.type
_entity.pdbx_description
1 polymer ?
#
loop_
_entity_poly.entity_id
_entity_poly.type
_entity_poly.pdbx_seq_one_letter_code
_entity_poly.pdbx_strand_id
1 'polypeptide(L)'
;MLYPPSREYPTTAVSQCFAHLPCTVGGVGNDSLMDLLLNPAVWWIALGIWVFVWMRQRNAPSVAAKFNRKTARPGDLFADGSTATSKTEQKVRDTIEKAGYRLYPPSTRVYTPKDGDGKNRKYTPDIMLKKPKMIVEVDPHFWHGDNDRIAHDIDRNRMYARLGYTIVRVRIAGTLALSPNDVVLGQGDFDPDRDGATLLKGIRRAKFYPPRFWGDARRYIEQGNAPGAGLTAQQQNRRQRMYPQPYGDVDYRR
;
A
#
# COMPACT_ATOMS: atom_id res chain seq x y z
N MET A 1 -0.64 45.90 1.47
CA MET A 1 -1.21 44.64 0.95
C MET A 1 -2.71 44.73 1.16
N LEU A 2 -3.44 45.04 0.09
CA LEU A 2 -4.85 45.38 0.07
C LEU A 2 -5.67 44.14 -0.27
N TYR A 3 -6.66 43.81 0.55
CA TYR A 3 -7.63 42.75 0.27
C TYR A 3 -8.46 43.10 -0.98
N PRO A 4 -8.75 42.14 -1.87
CA PRO A 4 -9.68 42.39 -2.96
C PRO A 4 -11.13 42.46 -2.43
N PRO A 5 -12.02 43.23 -3.10
CA PRO A 5 -13.39 43.41 -2.67
C PRO A 5 -14.24 42.15 -2.89
N SER A 6 -15.11 41.86 -1.93
CA SER A 6 -16.15 40.84 -1.98
C SER A 6 -17.12 41.09 -3.13
N ARG A 7 -17.29 40.10 -4.02
CA ARG A 7 -18.37 40.11 -5.02
C ARG A 7 -19.70 39.81 -4.33
N GLU A 8 -20.55 40.82 -4.25
CA GLU A 8 -21.97 40.67 -3.95
C GLU A 8 -22.65 39.98 -5.13
N TYR A 9 -23.33 38.86 -4.86
CA TYR A 9 -24.21 38.22 -5.83
C TYR A 9 -25.62 38.80 -5.68
N PRO A 10 -26.30 39.18 -6.77
CA PRO A 10 -27.68 39.64 -6.69
C PRO A 10 -28.60 38.48 -6.30
N THR A 11 -29.25 38.62 -5.15
CA THR A 11 -30.40 37.82 -4.73
C THR A 11 -31.62 38.19 -5.56
N THR A 12 -31.74 37.60 -6.75
CA THR A 12 -33.04 37.57 -7.46
C THR A 12 -33.98 36.61 -6.74
N ALA A 13 -34.81 37.19 -5.86
CA ALA A 13 -35.98 36.55 -5.31
C ALA A 13 -37.03 36.35 -6.42
N VAL A 14 -37.04 35.16 -7.03
CA VAL A 14 -38.15 34.73 -7.90
C VAL A 14 -39.23 34.14 -6.99
N SER A 15 -40.13 35.00 -6.53
CA SER A 15 -41.39 34.60 -5.90
C SER A 15 -42.35 34.15 -6.99
N GLN A 16 -42.36 32.86 -7.31
CA GLN A 16 -43.43 32.25 -8.10
C GLN A 16 -44.53 31.78 -7.14
N CYS A 17 -45.60 32.57 -7.07
CA CYS A 17 -46.87 32.17 -6.49
C CYS A 17 -47.51 31.08 -7.36
N PHE A 18 -47.29 29.81 -7.04
CA PHE A 18 -48.17 28.73 -7.46
C PHE A 18 -49.34 28.63 -6.48
N ALA A 19 -50.44 29.28 -6.82
CA ALA A 19 -51.73 28.99 -6.23
C ALA A 19 -52.26 27.65 -6.79
N HIS A 20 -52.79 26.81 -5.90
CA HIS A 20 -53.51 25.56 -6.17
C HIS A 20 -52.70 24.29 -6.45
N LEU A 21 -51.81 23.92 -5.54
CA LEU A 21 -51.62 22.50 -5.21
C LEU A 21 -51.95 22.30 -3.73
N PRO A 22 -52.77 21.30 -3.36
CA PRO A 22 -53.01 21.00 -1.96
C PRO A 22 -51.68 20.60 -1.32
N CYS A 23 -51.25 21.39 -0.34
CA CYS A 23 -50.20 21.00 0.59
C CYS A 23 -50.72 19.83 1.43
N THR A 24 -50.76 18.63 0.86
CA THR A 24 -50.65 17.42 1.66
C THR A 24 -49.22 17.42 2.17
N VAL A 25 -49.04 17.94 3.39
CA VAL A 25 -47.95 17.52 4.27
C VAL A 25 -48.21 16.05 4.54
N GLY A 26 -47.90 15.21 3.55
CA GLY A 26 -47.85 13.78 3.70
C GLY A 26 -46.72 13.55 4.65
N GLY A 27 -47.03 13.51 5.94
CA GLY A 27 -46.12 12.99 6.93
C GLY A 27 -45.66 11.65 6.38
N VAL A 28 -44.37 11.55 6.10
CA VAL A 28 -43.73 10.26 5.87
C VAL A 28 -43.82 9.57 7.23
N GLY A 29 -45.00 8.99 7.51
CA GLY A 29 -45.30 8.38 8.77
C GLY A 29 -44.28 7.29 9.03
N ASN A 30 -43.90 7.14 10.29
CA ASN A 30 -43.03 6.05 10.74
C ASN A 30 -43.52 4.67 10.24
N ASP A 31 -44.81 4.55 9.91
CA ASP A 31 -45.45 3.38 9.30
C ASP A 31 -44.77 2.94 7.98
N SER A 32 -44.37 3.89 7.12
CA SER A 32 -43.68 3.58 5.86
C SER A 32 -42.25 3.01 6.05
N LEU A 33 -41.56 3.44 7.10
CA LEU A 33 -40.26 2.89 7.49
C LEU A 33 -40.43 1.50 8.10
N MET A 34 -41.46 1.30 8.92
CA MET A 34 -41.75 0.00 9.54
C MET A 34 -42.18 -1.03 8.50
N ASP A 35 -43.01 -0.67 7.52
CA ASP A 35 -43.39 -1.56 6.42
C ASP A 35 -42.17 -1.98 5.58
N LEU A 36 -41.23 -1.05 5.36
CA LEU A 36 -39.97 -1.36 4.69
C LEU A 36 -39.10 -2.31 5.53
N LEU A 37 -38.95 -2.06 6.83
CA LEU A 37 -38.17 -2.91 7.72
C LEU A 37 -38.80 -4.28 7.95
N LEU A 38 -40.12 -4.40 7.89
CA LEU A 38 -40.84 -5.68 8.00
C LEU A 38 -40.83 -6.47 6.69
N ASN A 39 -40.46 -5.83 5.57
CA ASN A 39 -40.34 -6.51 4.29
C ASN A 39 -39.19 -7.55 4.34
N PRO A 40 -39.46 -8.85 4.12
CA PRO A 40 -38.44 -9.89 4.19
C PRO A 40 -37.30 -9.67 3.18
N ALA A 41 -37.57 -9.01 2.04
CA ALA A 41 -36.54 -8.70 1.04
C ALA A 41 -35.45 -7.77 1.61
N VAL A 42 -35.80 -6.82 2.48
CA VAL A 42 -34.82 -5.91 3.10
C VAL A 42 -33.84 -6.68 3.97
N TRP A 43 -34.31 -7.66 4.74
CA TRP A 43 -33.44 -8.51 5.56
C TRP A 43 -32.56 -9.43 4.72
N TRP A 44 -33.07 -9.97 3.61
CA TRP A 44 -32.25 -10.75 2.67
C TRP A 44 -31.15 -9.91 2.02
N ILE A 45 -31.45 -8.67 1.63
CA ILE A 45 -30.46 -7.73 1.08
C ILE A 45 -29.42 -7.37 2.15
N ALA A 46 -29.86 -7.04 3.37
CA ALA A 46 -28.97 -6.72 4.48
C ALA A 46 -28.06 -7.90 4.84
N LEU A 47 -28.60 -9.13 4.87
CA LEU A 47 -27.84 -10.35 5.08
C LEU A 47 -26.85 -10.58 3.93
N GLY A 48 -27.26 -10.38 2.68
CA GLY A 48 -26.37 -10.48 1.52
C GLY A 48 -25.20 -9.50 1.58
N ILE A 49 -25.47 -8.24 1.91
CA ILE A 49 -24.43 -7.22 2.14
C ILE A 49 -23.53 -7.63 3.31
N TRP A 50 -24.12 -8.08 4.42
CA TRP A 50 -23.36 -8.52 5.60
C TRP A 50 -22.46 -9.70 5.28
N VAL A 51 -22.96 -10.76 4.63
CA VAL A 51 -22.17 -11.93 4.20
C VAL A 51 -21.06 -11.50 3.25
N PHE A 52 -21.36 -10.65 2.28
CA PHE A 52 -20.37 -10.15 1.32
C PHE A 52 -19.24 -9.37 2.03
N VAL A 53 -19.60 -8.45 2.93
CA VAL A 53 -18.64 -7.69 3.75
C VAL A 53 -17.85 -8.65 4.65
N TRP A 54 -18.52 -9.56 5.33
CA TRP A 54 -17.95 -10.50 6.26
C TRP A 54 -16.96 -11.47 5.56
N MET A 55 -17.32 -12.03 4.40
CA MET A 55 -16.43 -12.81 3.53
C MET A 55 -15.23 -11.97 3.05
N ARG A 56 -15.46 -10.70 2.71
CA ARG A 56 -14.38 -9.76 2.40
C ARG A 56 -13.54 -9.40 3.62
N GLN A 57 -13.88 -9.75 4.85
CA GLN A 57 -13.08 -9.43 6.03
C GLN A 57 -12.36 -10.65 6.63
N ARG A 58 -12.85 -11.89 6.45
CA ARG A 58 -12.29 -13.08 7.12
C ARG A 58 -10.87 -13.52 6.69
N ASN A 59 -10.35 -13.02 5.56
CA ASN A 59 -9.10 -13.56 4.99
C ASN A 59 -7.80 -12.91 5.51
N ALA A 60 -7.86 -12.00 6.48
CA ALA A 60 -6.65 -11.44 7.10
C ALA A 60 -6.21 -12.32 8.28
N PRO A 61 -4.99 -12.90 8.27
CA PRO A 61 -4.50 -13.66 9.41
C PRO A 61 -4.49 -12.81 10.68
N SER A 62 -4.86 -13.40 11.81
CA SER A 62 -4.78 -12.76 13.11
C SER A 62 -3.32 -12.60 13.54
N VAL A 63 -3.06 -11.58 14.36
CA VAL A 63 -1.74 -11.34 14.93
C VAL A 63 -1.70 -11.96 16.33
N ALA A 64 -0.84 -12.97 16.51
CA ALA A 64 -0.61 -13.56 17.82
C ALA A 64 0.24 -12.61 18.69
N ALA A 65 0.02 -12.62 20.00
CA ALA A 65 0.75 -11.73 20.92
C ALA A 65 2.26 -12.05 20.97
N LYS A 66 2.63 -13.34 20.94
CA LYS A 66 4.02 -13.79 21.05
C LYS A 66 4.31 -14.93 20.08
N PHE A 67 5.56 -14.97 19.61
CA PHE A 67 6.07 -16.07 18.79
C PHE A 67 6.26 -17.35 19.60
N ASN A 68 5.74 -18.47 19.10
CA ASN A 68 5.99 -19.80 19.64
C ASN A 68 6.60 -20.70 18.57
N ARG A 69 7.88 -21.04 18.71
CA ARG A 69 8.63 -21.85 17.73
C ARG A 69 8.03 -23.23 17.50
N LYS A 70 7.36 -23.82 18.49
CA LYS A 70 6.80 -25.18 18.38
C LYS A 70 5.55 -25.23 17.51
N THR A 71 4.79 -24.14 17.46
CA THR A 71 3.49 -24.09 16.77
C THR A 71 3.48 -23.17 15.56
N ALA A 72 4.44 -22.24 15.46
CA ALA A 72 4.50 -21.26 14.38
C ALA A 72 4.67 -21.92 13.00
N ARG A 73 3.87 -21.46 12.06
CA ARG A 73 3.89 -21.87 10.64
C ARG A 73 4.24 -20.67 9.76
N PRO A 74 4.91 -20.90 8.61
CA PRO A 74 5.16 -19.83 7.65
C PRO A 74 3.85 -19.11 7.28
N GLY A 75 3.85 -17.78 7.42
CA GLY A 75 2.69 -16.93 7.22
C GLY A 75 2.05 -16.41 8.51
N ASP A 76 2.35 -17.02 9.66
CA ASP A 76 1.86 -16.54 10.96
C ASP A 76 2.42 -15.15 11.28
N LEU A 77 1.58 -14.33 11.94
CA LEU A 77 1.88 -12.96 12.32
C LEU A 77 1.99 -12.82 13.83
N PHE A 78 2.92 -11.97 14.29
CA PHE A 78 3.22 -11.79 15.71
C PHE A 78 3.41 -10.32 16.07
N ALA A 79 2.94 -9.90 17.23
CA ALA A 79 3.10 -8.53 17.74
C ALA A 79 4.40 -8.34 18.56
N ASP A 80 5.45 -9.13 18.28
CA ASP A 80 6.72 -9.13 19.03
C ASP A 80 7.87 -8.44 18.26
N GLY A 81 7.54 -7.55 17.32
CA GLY A 81 8.52 -6.80 16.53
C GLY A 81 9.20 -5.65 17.26
N SER A 82 10.12 -5.00 16.55
CA SER A 82 10.76 -3.76 17.02
C SER A 82 9.74 -2.63 16.96
N THR A 83 9.62 -1.86 18.05
CA THR A 83 8.81 -0.63 18.11
C THR A 83 9.54 0.59 17.55
N ALA A 84 10.85 0.49 17.31
CA ALA A 84 11.63 1.55 16.71
C ALA A 84 11.13 1.79 15.27
N THR A 85 10.42 2.90 15.08
CA THR A 85 9.82 3.34 13.82
C THR A 85 10.46 4.67 13.44
N SER A 86 10.86 4.84 12.19
CA SER A 86 11.41 6.13 11.75
C SER A 86 10.29 7.16 11.54
N LYS A 87 10.61 8.47 11.67
CA LYS A 87 9.63 9.54 11.37
C LYS A 87 9.09 9.43 9.93
N THR A 88 9.96 9.08 8.99
CA THR A 88 9.63 8.87 7.58
C THR A 88 8.66 7.71 7.39
N GLU A 89 8.90 6.58 8.05
CA GLU A 89 7.98 5.44 8.05
C GLU A 89 6.61 5.80 8.61
N GLN A 90 6.57 6.56 9.70
CA GLN A 90 5.30 7.03 10.28
C GLN A 90 4.51 7.90 9.29
N LYS A 91 5.16 8.85 8.60
CA LYS A 91 4.50 9.68 7.57
C LYS A 91 3.92 8.84 6.43
N VAL A 92 4.67 7.83 5.96
CA VAL A 92 4.20 6.90 4.92
C VAL A 92 3.01 6.09 5.42
N ARG A 93 3.08 5.55 6.65
CA ARG A 93 1.99 4.83 7.31
C ARG A 93 0.73 5.68 7.41
N ASP A 94 0.84 6.88 7.96
CA ASP A 94 -0.28 7.80 8.16
C ASP A 94 -0.95 8.16 6.82
N THR A 95 -0.15 8.35 5.77
CA THR A 95 -0.66 8.60 4.41
C THR A 95 -1.49 7.44 3.89
N ILE A 96 -1.03 6.19 4.12
CA ILE A 96 -1.73 4.97 3.70
C ILE A 96 -3.01 4.77 4.52
N GLU A 97 -2.97 4.98 5.85
CA GLU A 97 -4.14 4.87 6.73
C GLU A 97 -5.19 5.93 6.42
N LYS A 98 -4.78 7.19 6.23
CA LYS A 98 -5.67 8.31 5.84
C LYS A 98 -6.37 8.05 4.50
N ALA A 99 -5.74 7.30 3.59
CA ALA A 99 -6.34 6.87 2.34
C ALA A 99 -7.33 5.70 2.49
N GLY A 100 -7.55 5.19 3.71
CA GLY A 100 -8.53 4.14 4.02
C GLY A 100 -8.01 2.71 3.90
N TYR A 101 -6.70 2.51 3.71
CA TYR A 101 -6.12 1.17 3.72
C TYR A 101 -6.07 0.62 5.14
N ARG A 102 -6.40 -0.66 5.29
CA ARG A 102 -6.38 -1.34 6.60
C ARG A 102 -5.00 -1.92 6.86
N LEU A 103 -4.34 -1.46 7.91
CA LEU A 103 -3.01 -1.92 8.28
C LEU A 103 -3.04 -2.93 9.43
N TYR A 104 -1.99 -3.74 9.50
CA TYR A 104 -1.62 -4.42 10.73
C TYR A 104 -0.98 -3.41 11.72
N PRO A 105 -1.05 -3.70 13.04
CA PRO A 105 -0.36 -2.90 14.03
C PRO A 105 1.12 -2.71 13.66
N PRO A 106 1.74 -1.59 14.05
CA PRO A 106 3.18 -1.42 13.91
C PRO A 106 3.91 -2.56 14.64
N SER A 107 5.16 -2.83 14.25
CA SER A 107 5.95 -3.93 14.83
C SER A 107 5.39 -5.35 14.57
N THR A 108 4.47 -5.51 13.61
CA THR A 108 3.99 -6.86 13.24
C THR A 108 5.13 -7.62 12.54
N ARG A 109 5.50 -8.78 13.07
CA ARG A 109 6.43 -9.71 12.45
C ARG A 109 5.69 -10.76 11.65
N VAL A 110 6.30 -11.19 10.55
CA VAL A 110 5.86 -12.34 9.76
C VAL A 110 6.91 -13.44 9.84
N TYR A 111 6.44 -14.66 10.11
CA TYR A 111 7.30 -15.84 10.06
C TYR A 111 7.36 -16.38 8.63
N THR A 112 8.57 -16.51 8.11
CA THR A 112 8.82 -16.84 6.71
C THR A 112 9.29 -18.30 6.54
N PRO A 113 9.04 -18.90 5.37
CA PRO A 113 9.55 -20.23 5.07
C PRO A 113 11.08 -20.22 4.98
N LYS A 114 11.67 -21.42 4.87
CA LYS A 114 13.12 -21.60 4.76
C LYS A 114 13.73 -20.73 3.66
N ASP A 115 14.73 -19.95 4.05
CA ASP A 115 15.57 -19.15 3.16
C ASP A 115 16.59 -20.01 2.38
N GLY A 116 17.56 -19.37 1.73
CA GLY A 116 18.68 -20.06 1.05
C GLY A 116 19.54 -20.90 2.00
N ASP A 117 19.61 -20.53 3.27
CA ASP A 117 20.38 -21.22 4.31
C ASP A 117 19.58 -22.33 5.01
N GLY A 118 18.37 -22.62 4.52
CA GLY A 118 17.49 -23.66 5.06
C GLY A 118 16.82 -23.29 6.40
N LYS A 119 16.89 -22.03 6.83
CA LYS A 119 16.35 -21.54 8.12
C LYS A 119 15.07 -20.74 7.90
N ASN A 120 14.07 -20.97 8.75
CA ASN A 120 12.92 -20.07 8.81
C ASN A 120 13.33 -18.77 9.53
N ARG A 121 12.90 -17.62 9.02
CA ARG A 121 13.22 -16.31 9.62
C ARG A 121 11.97 -15.57 10.07
N LYS A 122 12.14 -14.70 11.06
CA LYS A 122 11.15 -13.67 11.42
C LYS A 122 11.60 -12.36 10.81
N TYR A 123 10.76 -11.74 10.00
CA TYR A 123 11.01 -10.39 9.51
C TYR A 123 9.96 -9.45 10.09
N THR A 124 10.36 -8.22 10.38
CA THR A 124 9.47 -7.10 10.70
C THR A 124 9.41 -6.25 9.44
N PRO A 125 8.36 -6.33 8.60
CA PRO A 125 8.17 -5.36 7.55
C PRO A 125 7.76 -4.01 8.17
N ASP A 126 8.17 -2.91 7.57
CA ASP A 126 7.84 -1.57 8.08
C ASP A 126 6.32 -1.36 8.14
N ILE A 127 5.65 -1.64 7.02
CA ILE A 127 4.21 -1.46 6.89
C ILE A 127 3.58 -2.69 6.23
N MET A 128 2.61 -3.30 6.91
CA MET A 128 1.85 -4.43 6.39
C MET A 128 0.37 -4.06 6.20
N LEU A 129 -0.12 -4.22 4.98
CA LEU A 129 -1.52 -4.04 4.63
C LEU A 129 -2.27 -5.37 4.81
N LYS A 130 -3.44 -5.30 5.46
CA LYS A 130 -4.38 -6.42 5.54
C LYS A 130 -5.03 -6.68 4.18
N LYS A 131 -5.42 -5.60 3.49
CA LYS A 131 -6.06 -5.62 2.17
C LYS A 131 -5.67 -4.39 1.34
N PRO A 132 -5.12 -4.57 0.12
CA PRO A 132 -4.63 -5.84 -0.46
C PRO A 132 -3.55 -6.47 0.43
N LYS A 133 -3.30 -7.78 0.27
CA LYS A 133 -2.24 -8.48 1.03
C LYS A 133 -0.88 -7.99 0.52
N MET A 134 -0.32 -7.00 1.21
CA MET A 134 0.83 -6.23 0.71
C MET A 134 1.75 -5.82 1.84
N ILE A 135 3.03 -5.73 1.51
CA ILE A 135 4.09 -5.16 2.34
C ILE A 135 4.62 -3.90 1.66
N VAL A 136 4.77 -2.84 2.43
CA VAL A 136 5.42 -1.59 2.04
C VAL A 136 6.68 -1.44 2.91
N GLU A 137 7.84 -1.39 2.26
CA GLU A 137 9.15 -1.13 2.89
C GLU A 137 9.58 0.31 2.56
N VAL A 138 10.17 1.01 3.52
CA VAL A 138 10.67 2.38 3.36
C VAL A 138 12.19 2.34 3.41
N ASP A 139 12.82 2.57 2.25
CA ASP A 139 14.25 2.40 2.06
C ASP A 139 14.96 3.75 1.79
N PRO A 140 15.49 4.40 2.84
CA PRO A 140 16.32 5.58 2.67
C PRO A 140 17.74 5.23 2.17
N HIS A 141 18.29 6.09 1.30
CA HIS A 141 19.58 5.90 0.62
C HIS A 141 20.76 5.51 1.53
N PHE A 142 20.82 6.07 2.75
CA PHE A 142 21.90 5.82 3.69
C PHE A 142 22.10 4.32 4.04
N TRP A 143 21.10 3.47 3.81
CA TRP A 143 21.12 2.08 4.24
C TRP A 143 21.28 1.01 3.12
N HIS A 144 21.34 1.37 1.83
CA HIS A 144 21.25 0.39 0.72
C HIS A 144 22.30 0.50 -0.41
N GLY A 145 23.52 0.97 -0.12
CA GLY A 145 24.57 1.16 -1.15
C GLY A 145 25.31 -0.11 -1.62
N ASP A 146 25.35 -1.17 -0.81
CA ASP A 146 26.21 -2.32 -1.08
C ASP A 146 25.44 -3.49 -1.74
N ASN A 147 26.08 -4.18 -2.69
CA ASN A 147 25.49 -5.31 -3.41
C ASN A 147 24.91 -6.40 -2.48
N ASP A 148 25.57 -6.67 -1.35
CA ASP A 148 25.13 -7.66 -0.37
C ASP A 148 23.78 -7.26 0.27
N ARG A 149 23.59 -5.97 0.56
CA ARG A 149 22.33 -5.47 1.12
C ARG A 149 21.20 -5.58 0.10
N ILE A 150 21.50 -5.31 -1.17
CA ILE A 150 20.53 -5.48 -2.24
C ILE A 150 20.16 -6.97 -2.40
N ALA A 151 21.13 -7.89 -2.31
CA ALA A 151 20.87 -9.32 -2.34
C ALA A 151 19.97 -9.76 -1.16
N HIS A 152 20.24 -9.27 0.06
CA HIS A 152 19.39 -9.49 1.22
C HIS A 152 17.97 -8.96 1.03
N ASP A 153 17.81 -7.79 0.43
CA ASP A 153 16.51 -7.20 0.11
C ASP A 153 15.72 -8.06 -0.89
N ILE A 154 16.38 -8.58 -1.91
CA ILE A 154 15.76 -9.48 -2.90
C ILE A 154 15.35 -10.79 -2.25
N ASP A 155 16.18 -11.37 -1.40
CA ASP A 155 15.84 -12.60 -0.66
C ASP A 155 14.65 -12.39 0.27
N ARG A 156 14.61 -11.24 0.97
CA ARG A 156 13.48 -10.85 1.81
C ARG A 156 12.19 -10.70 0.98
N ASN A 157 12.24 -9.99 -0.15
CA ASN A 157 11.10 -9.86 -1.07
C ASN A 157 10.63 -11.22 -1.60
N ARG A 158 11.57 -12.14 -1.91
CA ARG A 158 11.27 -13.52 -2.31
C ARG A 158 10.51 -14.28 -1.22
N MET A 159 10.90 -14.11 0.04
CA MET A 159 10.20 -14.75 1.17
C MET A 159 8.79 -14.18 1.36
N TYR A 160 8.60 -12.88 1.25
CA TYR A 160 7.26 -12.26 1.26
C TYR A 160 6.39 -12.74 0.11
N ALA A 161 6.94 -12.83 -1.10
CA ALA A 161 6.23 -13.35 -2.26
C ALA A 161 5.81 -14.81 -2.08
N ARG A 162 6.61 -15.65 -1.42
CA ARG A 162 6.24 -17.05 -1.09
C ARG A 162 5.02 -17.13 -0.17
N LEU A 163 4.82 -16.11 0.65
CA LEU A 163 3.65 -15.99 1.51
C LEU A 163 2.46 -15.29 0.81
N GLY A 164 2.59 -14.95 -0.47
CA GLY A 164 1.56 -14.31 -1.27
C GLY A 164 1.41 -12.80 -1.04
N TYR A 165 2.42 -12.14 -0.46
CA TYR A 165 2.41 -10.68 -0.35
C TYR A 165 2.83 -10.04 -1.67
N THR A 166 2.12 -8.97 -2.05
CA THR A 166 2.66 -7.99 -3.01
C THR A 166 3.64 -7.09 -2.26
N ILE A 167 4.76 -6.74 -2.89
CA ILE A 167 5.78 -5.88 -2.28
C ILE A 167 5.83 -4.57 -3.05
N VAL A 168 5.80 -3.46 -2.31
CA VAL A 168 6.05 -2.09 -2.78
C VAL A 168 7.19 -1.55 -1.91
N ARG A 169 8.17 -0.90 -2.54
CA ARG A 169 9.28 -0.29 -1.79
C ARG A 169 9.32 1.19 -2.09
N VAL A 170 9.31 2.02 -1.05
CA VAL A 170 9.41 3.47 -1.12
C VAL A 170 10.89 3.82 -1.07
N ARG A 171 11.43 4.11 -2.24
CA ARG A 171 12.85 4.37 -2.49
C ARG A 171 13.10 5.87 -2.34
N ILE A 172 13.79 6.27 -1.28
CA ILE A 172 14.04 7.69 -0.96
C ILE A 172 15.47 8.05 -1.38
N ALA A 173 15.70 9.32 -1.70
CA ALA A 173 16.96 9.90 -2.14
C ALA A 173 17.58 9.18 -3.35
N GLY A 174 16.74 8.87 -4.35
CA GLY A 174 17.21 8.32 -5.62
C GLY A 174 17.72 6.88 -5.54
N THR A 175 17.36 6.14 -4.48
CA THR A 175 17.63 4.70 -4.42
C THR A 175 17.00 3.98 -5.60
N LEU A 176 17.71 2.99 -6.12
CA LEU A 176 17.34 2.32 -7.36
C LEU A 176 16.17 1.36 -7.10
N ALA A 177 15.21 1.36 -8.03
CA ALA A 177 14.10 0.42 -8.02
C ALA A 177 14.59 -1.03 -8.20
N LEU A 178 14.10 -1.94 -7.36
CA LEU A 178 14.29 -3.39 -7.51
C LEU A 178 13.14 -4.07 -8.25
N SER A 179 11.98 -3.41 -8.34
CA SER A 179 10.82 -3.92 -9.06
C SER A 179 10.00 -2.80 -9.70
N PRO A 180 9.14 -3.11 -10.68
CA PRO A 180 8.23 -2.12 -11.26
C PRO A 180 7.17 -1.59 -10.28
N ASN A 181 7.02 -2.22 -9.10
CA ASN A 181 6.14 -1.73 -8.04
C ASN A 181 6.80 -0.65 -7.16
N ASP A 182 8.12 -0.49 -7.24
CA ASP A 182 8.85 0.44 -6.37
C ASP A 182 8.45 1.89 -6.70
N VAL A 183 8.27 2.70 -5.66
CA VAL A 183 7.99 4.13 -5.75
C VAL A 183 9.30 4.86 -5.50
N VAL A 184 9.88 5.46 -6.54
CA VAL A 184 11.16 6.17 -6.45
C VAL A 184 10.94 7.66 -6.27
N LEU A 185 11.48 8.20 -5.19
CA LEU A 185 11.45 9.60 -4.80
C LEU A 185 12.89 10.13 -4.82
N GLY A 186 13.12 11.20 -5.59
CA GLY A 186 14.45 11.81 -5.70
C GLY A 186 14.91 12.56 -4.46
N GLN A 187 13.98 12.89 -3.54
CA GLN A 187 14.21 13.75 -2.39
C GLN A 187 14.70 12.99 -1.15
N GLY A 188 15.32 13.70 -0.20
CA GLY A 188 15.91 13.12 1.02
C GLY A 188 14.93 12.58 2.07
N ASP A 189 13.66 12.97 2.01
CA ASP A 189 12.62 12.54 2.94
C ASP A 189 11.26 12.49 2.22
N PHE A 190 10.33 11.73 2.79
CA PHE A 190 8.96 11.63 2.35
C PHE A 190 8.13 12.81 2.85
N ASP A 191 7.41 13.45 1.93
CA ASP A 191 6.45 14.51 2.21
C ASP A 191 5.04 14.05 1.77
N PRO A 192 4.07 13.91 2.70
CA PRO A 192 2.72 13.46 2.38
C PRO A 192 2.01 14.30 1.31
N ASP A 193 2.20 15.62 1.29
CA ASP A 193 1.47 16.51 0.39
C ASP A 193 2.02 16.43 -1.03
N ARG A 194 3.34 16.25 -1.16
CA ARG A 194 4.03 16.11 -2.44
C ARG A 194 3.98 14.68 -2.99
N ASP A 195 4.32 13.70 -2.15
CA ASP A 195 4.62 12.33 -2.57
C ASP A 195 3.44 11.37 -2.36
N GLY A 196 2.46 11.76 -1.53
CA GLY A 196 1.35 10.89 -1.13
C GLY A 196 0.53 10.37 -2.31
N ALA A 197 0.20 11.23 -3.29
CA ALA A 197 -0.53 10.81 -4.47
C ALA A 197 0.22 9.75 -5.29
N THR A 198 1.55 9.89 -5.40
CA THR A 198 2.42 8.95 -6.11
C THR A 198 2.50 7.61 -5.37
N LEU A 199 2.69 7.65 -4.05
CA LEU A 199 2.68 6.46 -3.19
C LEU A 199 1.37 5.67 -3.33
N LEU A 200 0.22 6.33 -3.17
CA LEU A 200 -1.09 5.69 -3.22
C LEU A 200 -1.40 5.15 -4.62
N LYS A 201 -0.98 5.85 -5.68
CA LYS A 201 -1.06 5.37 -7.06
C LYS A 201 -0.20 4.11 -7.26
N GLY A 202 1.00 4.08 -6.69
CA GLY A 202 1.89 2.91 -6.69
C GLY A 202 1.25 1.70 -6.01
N ILE A 203 0.78 1.88 -4.77
CA ILE A 203 0.07 0.84 -3.99
C ILE A 203 -1.13 0.31 -4.77
N ARG A 204 -1.96 1.19 -5.35
CA ARG A 204 -3.15 0.79 -6.11
C ARG A 204 -2.81 -0.02 -7.38
N ARG A 205 -1.68 0.26 -8.02
CA ARG A 205 -1.27 -0.37 -9.29
C ARG A 205 -0.32 -1.55 -9.10
N ALA A 206 0.18 -1.76 -7.89
CA ALA A 206 1.16 -2.79 -7.60
C ALA A 206 0.63 -4.19 -7.96
N LYS A 207 1.51 -4.98 -8.58
CA LYS A 207 1.18 -6.34 -9.03
C LYS A 207 1.94 -7.37 -8.20
N PHE A 208 1.33 -8.52 -8.00
CA PHE A 208 2.03 -9.64 -7.38
C PHE A 208 3.15 -10.14 -8.30
N TYR A 209 4.37 -10.23 -7.76
CA TYR A 209 5.52 -10.86 -8.42
C TYR A 209 5.86 -12.18 -7.72
N PRO A 210 5.86 -13.32 -8.43
CA PRO A 210 6.09 -14.63 -7.82
C PRO A 210 7.55 -14.77 -7.33
N PRO A 211 7.85 -15.72 -6.43
CA PRO A 211 9.20 -15.94 -5.90
C PRO A 211 10.29 -16.12 -6.97
N ARG A 212 9.93 -16.66 -8.14
CA ARG A 212 10.86 -16.84 -9.27
C ARG A 212 11.39 -15.52 -9.81
N PHE A 213 10.55 -14.48 -9.90
CA PHE A 213 10.95 -13.14 -10.35
C PHE A 213 12.10 -12.59 -9.51
N TRP A 214 12.00 -12.71 -8.19
CA TRP A 214 13.04 -12.27 -7.26
C TRP A 214 14.31 -13.12 -7.36
N GLY A 215 14.19 -14.43 -7.60
CA GLY A 215 15.35 -15.29 -7.84
C GLY A 215 16.10 -14.99 -9.15
N ASP A 216 15.40 -14.47 -10.16
CA ASP A 216 16.02 -14.02 -11.41
C ASP A 216 16.69 -12.65 -11.22
N ALA A 217 16.06 -11.74 -10.46
CA ALA A 217 16.64 -10.45 -10.10
C ALA A 217 17.96 -10.58 -9.33
N ARG A 218 18.05 -11.53 -8.38
CA ARG A 218 19.29 -11.81 -7.64
C ARG A 218 20.45 -12.22 -8.57
N ARG A 219 20.18 -13.17 -9.48
CA ARG A 219 21.17 -13.64 -10.45
C ARG A 219 21.66 -12.53 -11.37
N TYR A 220 20.76 -11.60 -11.74
CA TYR A 220 21.14 -10.44 -12.55
C TYR A 220 22.15 -9.54 -11.82
N ILE A 221 21.97 -9.32 -10.52
CA ILE A 221 22.88 -8.52 -9.68
C ILE A 221 24.22 -9.23 -9.48
N GLU A 222 24.20 -10.52 -9.14
CA GLU A 222 25.41 -11.34 -8.92
C GLU A 222 26.29 -11.43 -10.17
N GLN A 223 25.71 -11.33 -11.37
CA GLN A 223 26.45 -11.27 -12.64
C GLN A 223 27.12 -9.92 -12.92
N GLY A 224 27.21 -9.03 -11.91
CA GLY A 224 27.78 -7.69 -12.06
C GLY A 224 26.86 -6.71 -12.80
N ASN A 225 25.64 -7.11 -13.12
CA ASN A 225 24.65 -6.23 -13.77
C ASN A 225 23.80 -5.49 -12.73
N ALA A 226 24.28 -5.44 -11.48
CA ALA A 226 23.71 -4.65 -10.42
C ALA A 226 23.51 -3.19 -10.88
N PRO A 227 22.41 -2.55 -10.50
CA PRO A 227 22.15 -1.18 -10.92
C PRO A 227 23.24 -0.27 -10.32
N GLY A 228 24.08 0.32 -11.18
CA GLY A 228 25.17 1.23 -10.79
C GLY A 228 26.57 0.82 -11.28
N ALA A 229 26.77 -0.44 -11.69
CA ALA A 229 28.03 -0.88 -12.29
C ALA A 229 27.85 -1.03 -13.81
N GLY A 230 28.37 -0.07 -14.59
CA GLY A 230 28.70 -0.20 -16.02
C GLY A 230 27.84 -1.13 -16.89
N LEU A 231 26.52 -0.95 -16.90
CA LEU A 231 25.65 -1.75 -17.78
C LEU A 231 25.97 -1.44 -19.24
N THR A 232 26.20 -2.47 -20.04
CA THR A 232 26.25 -2.34 -21.50
C THR A 232 24.89 -1.88 -22.04
N ALA A 233 24.86 -1.19 -23.19
CA ALA A 233 23.63 -0.70 -23.81
C ALA A 233 22.60 -1.83 -24.06
N GLN A 234 23.06 -3.05 -24.31
CA GLN A 234 22.20 -4.22 -24.49
C GLN A 234 21.54 -4.66 -23.17
N GLN A 235 22.24 -4.56 -22.04
CA GLN A 235 21.70 -4.86 -20.72
C GLN A 235 20.75 -3.76 -20.24
N GLN A 236 21.03 -2.48 -20.53
CA GLN A 236 20.09 -1.39 -20.30
C GLN A 236 18.78 -1.58 -21.08
N ASN A 237 18.86 -1.95 -22.36
CA ASN A 237 17.68 -2.26 -23.17
C ASN A 237 16.91 -3.49 -22.66
N ARG A 238 17.60 -4.56 -22.25
CA ARG A 238 16.95 -5.75 -21.66
C ARG A 238 16.28 -5.44 -20.32
N ARG A 239 16.89 -4.56 -19.54
CA ARG A 239 16.35 -4.03 -18.29
C ARG A 239 15.15 -3.12 -18.54
N GLN A 240 15.18 -2.22 -19.51
CA GLN A 240 14.01 -1.41 -19.90
C GLN A 240 12.86 -2.28 -20.40
N ARG A 241 13.17 -3.44 -21.02
CA ARG A 241 12.16 -4.44 -21.40
C ARG A 241 11.60 -5.23 -20.19
N MET A 242 12.40 -5.53 -19.17
CA MET A 242 11.94 -6.22 -17.95
C MET A 242 11.28 -5.28 -16.92
N TYR A 243 11.75 -4.04 -16.85
CA TYR A 243 11.39 -2.99 -15.90
C TYR A 243 11.20 -1.68 -16.67
N PRO A 244 10.11 -1.53 -17.44
CA PRO A 244 9.83 -0.26 -18.11
C PRO A 244 9.69 0.81 -17.03
N GLN A 245 10.64 1.74 -16.99
CA GLN A 245 10.60 2.92 -16.12
C GLN A 245 9.29 3.66 -16.40
N PRO A 246 8.39 3.84 -15.42
CA PRO A 246 7.12 4.50 -15.68
C PRO A 246 7.23 6.02 -15.75
N TYR A 247 8.42 6.62 -15.60
CA TYR A 247 8.64 8.06 -15.71
C TYR A 247 9.95 8.34 -16.43
N GLY A 248 9.88 9.25 -17.42
CA GLY A 248 11.02 9.72 -18.20
C GLY A 248 12.07 10.39 -17.34
N ASP A 249 13.28 10.48 -17.90
CA ASP A 249 14.49 11.02 -17.29
C ASP A 249 14.21 12.22 -16.39
N VAL A 250 14.36 12.01 -15.08
CA VAL A 250 14.50 13.12 -14.15
C VAL A 250 15.92 13.62 -14.33
N ASP A 251 16.07 14.80 -14.92
CA ASP A 251 17.37 15.46 -15.09
C ASP A 251 17.94 15.79 -13.70
N TYR A 252 18.96 15.03 -13.28
CA TYR A 252 19.63 15.17 -11.99
C TYR A 252 20.64 16.34 -11.95
N ARG A 253 20.66 17.21 -12.97
CA ARG A 253 21.45 18.45 -12.95
C ARG A 253 20.60 19.62 -12.46
N ARG A 254 20.46 19.79 -11.15
CA ARG A 254 20.19 21.09 -10.51
C ARG A 254 20.47 21.04 -9.02
#